data_AF-A0A432T8V2-F1
#
_entry.id   AF-A0A432T8V2-F1
#
_cell.length_a   1.000
_cell.length_b   1.000
_cell.length_c   1.000
_cell.angle_alpha   90.00
_cell.angle_beta   90.00
_cell.angle_gamma   90.00
#
_symmetry.space_group_name_H-M   'P 1'
#
loop_
_entity.id
_entity.type
_entity.pdbx_description
1 polymer ?
#
loop_
_entity_poly.entity_id
_entity_poly.type
_entity_poly.pdbx_seq_one_letter_code
_entity_poly.pdbx_strand_id
1 'polypeptide(L)'
;MRKLRPAFTILEILVSVVIISVSIIYVLKLHTSNREQIIYISERNKRALSDSLFLTRKILKYHKETKSAYDLLSDDIKVDKDESRQILKKEMRSIYTPEELLILPPPNSGMSYEARANEVKLKGHHPSTYWHLKIVRF
;
A
#
# COMPACT_ATOMS: atom_id res chain seq x y z
N MET A 1 67.27 -1.80 -11.98
CA MET A 1 66.77 -0.60 -11.29
C MET A 1 65.25 -0.59 -11.32
N ARG A 2 64.58 -0.62 -10.16
CA ARG A 2 63.11 -0.48 -10.09
C ARG A 2 62.74 0.96 -10.45
N LYS A 3 62.05 1.18 -11.57
CA LYS A 3 61.43 2.49 -11.88
C LYS A 3 60.37 2.77 -10.81
N LEU A 4 60.65 3.72 -9.92
CA LEU A 4 59.64 4.27 -9.02
C LEU A 4 58.59 4.99 -9.89
N ARG A 5 57.32 4.63 -9.73
CA ARG A 5 56.22 5.30 -10.42
C ARG A 5 56.16 6.76 -9.93
N PRO A 6 55.89 7.74 -10.81
CA PRO A 6 55.80 9.14 -10.39
C PRO A 6 54.69 9.29 -9.34
N ALA A 7 54.96 10.09 -8.31
CA ALA A 7 53.97 10.46 -7.31
C ALA A 7 52.86 11.32 -7.94
N PHE A 8 51.65 11.25 -7.39
CA PHE A 8 50.49 12.03 -7.83
C PHE A 8 50.81 13.53 -7.91
N THR A 9 50.36 14.19 -8.98
CA THR A 9 50.53 15.64 -9.13
C THR A 9 49.51 16.39 -8.27
N ILE A 10 49.85 17.60 -7.81
CA ILE A 10 48.97 18.45 -6.99
C ILE A 10 47.62 18.69 -7.70
N LEU A 11 47.64 18.87 -9.02
CA LEU A 11 46.43 19.05 -9.83
C LEU A 11 45.52 17.81 -9.80
N GLU A 12 46.10 16.61 -9.88
CA GLU A 12 45.37 15.35 -9.81
C GLU A 12 44.73 15.13 -8.44
N ILE A 13 45.43 15.51 -7.36
CA ILE A 13 44.89 15.50 -6.00
C ILE A 13 43.70 16.47 -5.90
N LEU A 14 43.84 17.68 -6.43
CA LEU A 14 42.78 18.70 -6.37
C LEU A 14 41.52 18.25 -7.12
N VAL A 15 41.68 17.71 -8.34
CA VAL A 15 40.55 17.17 -9.13
C VAL A 15 39.90 15.98 -8.41
N SER A 16 40.69 15.09 -7.80
CA SER A 16 40.18 13.95 -7.05
C SER A 16 39.34 14.40 -5.84
N VAL A 17 39.79 15.40 -5.09
CA VAL A 17 39.04 15.96 -3.95
C VAL A 17 37.71 16.57 -4.40
N VAL A 18 37.69 17.30 -5.53
CA VAL A 18 36.46 17.86 -6.08
C VAL A 18 35.48 16.75 -6.49
N ILE A 19 35.96 15.72 -7.19
CA ILE A 19 35.10 14.58 -7.60
C ILE A 19 34.52 13.86 -6.38
N ILE A 20 35.36 13.58 -5.37
CA ILE A 20 34.92 12.90 -4.14
C ILE A 20 33.87 13.72 -3.40
N SER A 21 34.08 15.04 -3.25
CA SER A 21 33.14 15.90 -2.53
C SER A 21 31.75 15.96 -3.19
N VAL A 22 31.68 16.12 -4.51
CA VAL A 22 30.41 16.09 -5.25
C VAL A 22 29.74 14.72 -5.15
N SER A 23 30.53 13.63 -5.27
CA SER A 23 30.02 12.26 -5.19
C SER A 23 29.38 11.97 -3.83
N ILE A 24 30.00 12.41 -2.74
CA ILE A 24 29.46 12.22 -1.37
C ILE A 24 28.09 12.91 -1.22
N ILE A 25 27.94 14.14 -1.71
CA ILE A 25 26.67 14.88 -1.65
C ILE A 25 25.57 14.11 -2.40
N TYR A 26 25.88 13.59 -3.59
CA TYR A 26 24.93 12.83 -4.39
C TYR A 26 24.51 11.53 -3.70
N VAL A 27 25.47 10.79 -3.15
CA VAL A 27 25.23 9.56 -2.39
C VAL A 27 24.37 9.83 -1.15
N LEU A 28 24.66 10.88 -0.39
CA LEU A 28 23.85 11.28 0.77
C LEU A 28 22.41 11.61 0.38
N LYS A 29 22.21 12.35 -0.71
CA LYS A 29 20.86 12.67 -1.22
C LYS A 29 20.09 11.41 -1.62
N LEU A 30 20.75 10.47 -2.29
CA LEU A 30 20.17 9.18 -2.66
C LEU A 30 19.75 8.37 -1.42
N HIS A 31 20.62 8.28 -0.40
CA HIS A 31 20.30 7.58 0.85
C HIS A 31 19.11 8.20 1.58
N THR A 32 19.05 9.53 1.67
CA THR A 32 17.93 10.22 2.33
C THR A 32 16.61 9.97 1.60
N SER A 33 16.60 10.12 0.27
CA SER A 33 15.41 9.83 -0.54
C SER A 33 14.97 8.37 -0.44
N ASN A 34 15.92 7.43 -0.48
CA ASN A 34 15.63 6.01 -0.31
C ASN A 34 15.04 5.72 1.08
N ARG A 35 15.56 6.36 2.13
CA ARG A 35 15.04 6.18 3.49
C ARG A 35 13.61 6.67 3.62
N GLU A 36 13.29 7.85 3.08
CA GLU A 36 11.92 8.37 3.07
C GLU A 36 10.96 7.45 2.31
N GLN A 37 11.39 6.95 1.15
CA GLN A 37 10.60 5.99 0.36
C GLN A 37 10.40 4.66 1.09
N ILE A 38 11.43 4.11 1.74
CA ILE A 38 11.33 2.88 2.53
C ILE A 38 10.36 3.06 3.70
N ILE A 39 10.43 4.20 4.40
CA ILE A 39 9.49 4.53 5.48
C ILE A 39 8.06 4.61 4.93
N TYR A 40 7.86 5.31 3.82
CA TYR A 40 6.56 5.42 3.18
C TYR A 40 5.99 4.05 2.79
N ILE A 41 6.78 3.20 2.13
CA ILE A 41 6.36 1.84 1.72
C ILE A 41 6.03 1.00 2.96
N SER A 42 6.86 1.06 3.99
CA SER A 42 6.64 0.32 5.24
C SER A 42 5.34 0.73 5.93
N GLU A 43 5.11 2.04 6.10
CA GLU A 43 3.89 2.57 6.72
C GLU A 43 2.65 2.29 5.86
N ARG A 44 2.77 2.38 4.53
CA ARG A 44 1.71 1.99 3.61
C ARG A 44 1.36 0.51 3.73
N ASN A 45 2.34 -0.38 3.83
CA ASN A 45 2.12 -1.82 3.95
C ASN A 45 1.47 -2.19 5.29
N LYS A 46 1.90 -1.58 6.40
CA LYS A 46 1.25 -1.78 7.71
C LYS A 46 -0.23 -1.39 7.67
N ARG A 47 -0.55 -0.29 6.99
CA ARG A 47 -1.93 0.19 6.86
C ARG A 47 -2.76 -0.66 5.90
N ALA A 48 -2.19 -1.08 4.77
CA ALA A 48 -2.84 -2.01 3.86
C ALA A 48 -3.17 -3.34 4.55
N LEU A 49 -2.32 -3.80 5.47
CA LEU A 49 -2.58 -4.95 6.31
C LEU A 49 -3.75 -4.69 7.29
N SER A 50 -3.78 -3.53 7.96
CA SER A 50 -4.94 -3.15 8.82
C SER A 50 -6.23 -3.05 8.01
N ASP A 51 -6.18 -2.44 6.83
CA ASP A 51 -7.34 -2.27 5.95
C ASP A 51 -7.91 -3.63 5.47
N SER A 52 -7.05 -4.65 5.33
CA SER A 52 -7.48 -6.01 4.98
C SER A 52 -8.47 -6.62 5.98
N LEU A 53 -8.43 -6.18 7.25
CA LEU A 53 -9.35 -6.62 8.31
C LEU A 53 -10.80 -6.19 8.04
N PHE A 54 -10.99 -5.18 7.19
CA PHE A 54 -12.32 -4.64 6.86
C PHE A 54 -12.90 -5.29 5.59
N LEU A 55 -12.09 -5.98 4.78
CA LEU A 55 -12.49 -6.55 3.48
C LEU A 55 -13.26 -7.87 3.62
N THR A 56 -14.40 -7.84 4.32
CA THR A 56 -15.29 -8.99 4.46
C THR A 56 -16.34 -9.02 3.34
N ARG A 57 -16.95 -10.19 3.12
CA ARG A 57 -18.04 -10.36 2.13
C ARG A 57 -19.23 -9.46 2.39
N LYS A 58 -19.41 -9.01 3.64
CA LYS A 58 -20.53 -8.16 4.05
C LYS A 58 -20.20 -6.66 4.02
N ILE A 59 -18.99 -6.27 3.61
CA ILE A 59 -18.55 -4.86 3.63
C ILE A 59 -19.51 -3.92 2.90
N LEU A 60 -20.11 -4.39 1.80
CA LEU A 60 -21.07 -3.61 1.01
C LEU A 60 -22.33 -3.21 1.79
N LYS A 61 -22.66 -3.93 2.88
CA LYS A 61 -23.82 -3.62 3.73
C LYS A 61 -23.58 -2.40 4.64
N TYR A 62 -22.33 -2.06 4.91
CA TYR A 62 -21.96 -1.05 5.90
C TYR A 62 -21.64 0.31 5.26
N HIS A 63 -22.26 0.61 4.12
CA HIS A 63 -22.07 1.88 3.43
C HIS A 63 -22.43 3.06 4.34
N LYS A 64 -21.51 4.03 4.47
CA LYS A 64 -21.59 5.21 5.36
C LYS A 64 -21.61 4.88 6.86
N GLU A 65 -21.23 3.67 7.24
CA GLU A 65 -21.06 3.31 8.64
C GLU A 65 -19.58 3.33 9.05
N THR A 66 -19.34 3.62 10.32
CA THR A 66 -18.03 3.43 10.94
C THR A 66 -18.10 2.14 11.76
N LYS A 67 -17.25 1.17 11.43
CA LYS A 67 -17.16 -0.12 12.12
C LYS A 67 -15.77 -0.33 12.67
N SER A 68 -15.66 -1.12 13.74
CA SER A 68 -14.38 -1.68 14.15
C SER A 68 -14.05 -2.93 13.33
N ALA A 69 -12.76 -3.27 13.25
CA ALA A 69 -12.34 -4.54 12.65
C ALA A 69 -12.98 -5.73 13.37
N TYR A 70 -13.21 -5.64 14.68
CA TYR A 70 -13.89 -6.69 15.44
C TYR A 70 -15.34 -6.88 15.02
N ASP A 71 -16.10 -5.79 14.81
CA ASP A 71 -17.51 -5.87 14.40
C ASP A 71 -17.68 -6.56 13.04
N LEU A 72 -16.69 -6.40 12.16
CA LEU A 72 -16.69 -6.99 10.84
C LEU A 72 -16.22 -8.45 10.83
N LEU A 73 -15.19 -8.78 11.62
CA LEU A 73 -14.59 -10.11 11.64
C LEU A 73 -15.28 -11.08 12.58
N SER A 74 -15.94 -10.60 13.64
CA SER A 74 -16.58 -11.47 14.64
C SER A 74 -17.66 -12.38 14.07
N ASP A 75 -18.27 -11.98 12.96
CA ASP A 75 -19.24 -12.77 12.20
C ASP A 75 -18.61 -14.01 11.53
N ASP A 76 -17.35 -13.91 11.10
CA ASP A 76 -16.68 -14.92 10.27
C ASP A 76 -15.57 -15.67 11.04
N ILE A 77 -15.02 -15.06 12.10
CA ILE A 77 -13.86 -15.55 12.86
C ILE A 77 -14.10 -15.38 14.35
N LYS A 78 -13.99 -16.48 15.10
CA LYS A 78 -14.02 -16.45 16.56
C LYS A 78 -12.67 -15.98 17.12
N VAL A 79 -12.67 -14.88 17.86
CA VAL A 79 -11.48 -14.34 18.53
C VAL A 79 -11.54 -14.67 20.01
N ASP A 80 -10.82 -15.72 20.42
CA ASP A 80 -10.87 -16.23 21.79
C ASP A 80 -10.04 -15.38 22.78
N LYS A 81 -8.94 -14.77 22.32
CA LYS A 81 -8.04 -13.97 23.16
C LYS A 81 -8.57 -12.56 23.38
N ASP A 82 -8.66 -12.13 24.63
CA ASP A 82 -9.21 -10.82 24.98
C ASP A 82 -8.37 -9.65 24.46
N GLU A 83 -7.03 -9.76 24.57
CA GLU A 83 -6.10 -8.76 24.03
C GLU A 83 -6.33 -8.53 22.53
N SER A 84 -6.48 -9.60 21.75
CA SER A 84 -6.75 -9.51 20.31
C SER A 84 -8.09 -8.83 20.03
N ARG A 85 -9.13 -9.12 20.82
CA ARG A 85 -10.42 -8.42 20.71
C ARG A 85 -10.29 -6.93 20.98
N GLN A 86 -9.53 -6.55 22.02
CA GLN A 86 -9.33 -5.15 22.35
C GLN A 86 -8.56 -4.40 21.24
N ILE A 87 -7.55 -5.04 20.63
CA ILE A 87 -6.82 -4.48 19.49
C ILE A 87 -7.77 -4.26 18.31
N LEU A 88 -8.56 -5.27 17.94
CA LEU A 88 -9.49 -5.19 16.82
C LEU A 88 -10.61 -4.16 17.03
N LYS A 89 -11.04 -3.93 18.29
CA LYS A 89 -12.03 -2.91 18.63
C LYS A 89 -11.48 -1.47 18.50
N LYS A 90 -10.17 -1.28 18.67
CA LYS A 90 -9.52 0.04 18.55
C LYS A 90 -9.34 0.45 17.08
N GLU A 91 -9.16 -0.52 16.19
CA GLU A 91 -9.05 -0.25 14.75
C GLU A 91 -10.44 0.02 14.17
N MET A 92 -10.71 1.29 13.86
CA MET A 92 -11.97 1.74 13.26
C MET A 92 -11.74 2.36 11.87
N ARG A 93 -12.68 2.13 10.96
CA ARG A 93 -12.71 2.73 9.62
C ARG A 93 -14.13 3.11 9.25
N SER A 94 -14.27 4.23 8.54
CA SER A 94 -15.54 4.61 7.91
C SER A 94 -15.58 4.02 6.50
N ILE A 95 -16.61 3.23 6.22
CA ILE A 95 -16.76 2.48 4.98
C ILE A 95 -17.65 3.27 4.03
N TYR A 96 -17.21 3.43 2.79
CA TYR A 96 -17.97 4.10 1.76
C TYR A 96 -17.93 3.30 0.46
N THR A 97 -19.06 2.68 0.13
CA THR A 97 -19.26 1.90 -1.09
C THR A 97 -20.13 2.67 -2.08
N PRO A 98 -19.58 3.39 -3.08
CA PRO A 98 -20.40 4.03 -4.12
C PRO A 98 -21.19 3.01 -4.95
N GLU A 99 -22.00 3.52 -5.90
CA GLU A 99 -22.89 2.71 -6.73
C GLU A 99 -22.17 1.60 -7.51
N GLU A 100 -22.88 0.49 -7.69
CA GLU A 100 -22.40 -0.70 -8.40
C GLU A 100 -22.19 -0.39 -9.88
N LEU A 101 -20.98 -0.61 -10.37
CA LEU A 101 -20.64 -0.52 -11.79
C LEU A 101 -20.94 -1.85 -12.47
N LEU A 102 -21.86 -1.82 -13.44
CA LEU A 102 -22.22 -2.98 -14.23
C LEU A 102 -21.32 -3.04 -15.48
N ILE A 103 -20.53 -4.10 -15.59
CA ILE A 103 -19.62 -4.35 -16.71
C ILE A 103 -20.26 -5.40 -17.60
N LEU A 104 -20.82 -4.92 -18.72
CA LEU A 104 -21.40 -5.78 -19.76
C LEU A 104 -20.29 -6.44 -20.60
N PRO A 105 -20.49 -7.69 -21.05
CA PRO A 105 -19.58 -8.31 -21.99
C PRO A 105 -19.61 -7.57 -23.34
N PRO A 106 -18.51 -7.60 -24.12
CA PRO A 106 -18.47 -7.02 -25.46
C PRO A 106 -19.58 -7.62 -26.35
N PRO A 107 -20.27 -6.82 -27.16
CA PRO A 107 -21.27 -7.32 -28.09
C PRO A 107 -20.63 -8.36 -29.02
N ASN A 108 -21.32 -9.48 -29.24
CA ASN A 108 -20.88 -10.64 -30.04
C ASN A 108 -19.76 -11.52 -29.46
N SER A 109 -19.42 -11.39 -28.17
CA SER A 109 -18.41 -12.25 -27.52
C SER A 109 -18.90 -13.67 -27.19
N GLY A 110 -20.19 -13.96 -27.33
CA GLY A 110 -20.80 -15.24 -26.93
C GLY A 110 -20.72 -15.52 -25.42
N MET A 111 -20.24 -14.57 -24.61
CA MET A 111 -20.12 -14.73 -23.16
C MET A 111 -21.46 -14.50 -22.47
N SER A 112 -21.95 -15.51 -21.75
CA SER A 112 -23.12 -15.43 -20.86
C SER A 112 -22.77 -14.98 -19.45
N TYR A 113 -21.78 -14.10 -19.28
CA TYR A 113 -21.33 -13.66 -17.95
C TYR A 113 -21.33 -12.12 -17.88
N GLU A 114 -21.89 -11.59 -16.81
CA GLU A 114 -21.79 -10.19 -16.42
C GLU A 114 -20.83 -10.06 -15.25
N ALA A 115 -20.04 -8.98 -15.22
CA ALA A 115 -19.25 -8.62 -14.05
C ALA A 115 -19.86 -7.40 -13.37
N ARG A 116 -20.07 -7.49 -12.06
CA ARG A 116 -20.46 -6.36 -11.23
C ARG A 116 -19.28 -5.92 -10.40
N ALA A 117 -18.94 -4.65 -10.47
CA ALA A 117 -17.81 -4.04 -9.77
C ALA A 117 -18.32 -3.03 -8.74
N ASN A 118 -18.04 -3.29 -7.47
CA ASN A 118 -18.35 -2.38 -6.38
C ASN A 118 -17.05 -1.78 -5.85
N GLU A 119 -16.90 -0.47 -5.94
CA GLU A 119 -15.79 0.23 -5.30
C GLU A 119 -16.06 0.30 -3.79
N VAL A 120 -15.02 0.15 -2.97
CA VAL A 120 -15.08 0.17 -1.50
C VAL A 120 -13.98 1.10 -1.00
N LYS A 121 -14.36 2.26 -0.50
CA LYS A 121 -13.45 3.26 0.07
C LYS A 121 -13.43 3.11 1.58
N LEU A 122 -12.25 2.84 2.11
CA LEU A 122 -11.99 2.89 3.55
C LEU A 122 -11.40 4.27 3.87
N LYS A 123 -12.15 5.07 4.64
CA LYS A 123 -11.69 6.38 5.08
C LYS A 123 -10.95 6.24 6.42
N GLY A 124 -9.82 6.93 6.52
CA GLY A 124 -8.93 6.99 7.67
C GLY A 124 -7.83 8.01 7.41
N HIS A 125 -6.73 7.96 8.16
CA HIS A 125 -5.60 8.88 7.99
C HIS A 125 -5.00 8.81 6.57
N HIS A 126 -5.02 7.64 5.95
CA HIS A 126 -4.79 7.46 4.51
C HIS A 126 -5.98 6.73 3.92
N PRO A 127 -6.71 7.33 2.97
CA PRO A 127 -7.83 6.66 2.33
C PRO A 127 -7.30 5.54 1.41
N SER A 128 -7.98 4.40 1.46
CA SER A 128 -7.69 3.26 0.59
C SER A 128 -8.94 2.91 -0.21
N THR A 129 -8.75 2.50 -1.45
CA THR A 129 -9.83 2.07 -2.35
C THR A 129 -9.61 0.62 -2.76
N TYR A 130 -10.66 -0.19 -2.61
CA TYR A 130 -10.70 -1.59 -2.98
C TYR A 130 -11.85 -1.85 -3.94
N TRP A 131 -11.79 -2.98 -4.64
CA TRP A 131 -12.80 -3.39 -5.60
C TRP A 131 -13.33 -4.77 -5.25
N HIS A 132 -14.64 -4.87 -5.09
CA HIS A 132 -15.34 -6.13 -4.94
C HIS A 132 -15.99 -6.50 -6.28
N LEU A 133 -15.47 -7.56 -6.90
CA LEU A 133 -15.90 -8.06 -8.20
C LEU A 133 -16.78 -9.29 -8.00
N LYS A 134 -17.97 -9.27 -8.62
CA LYS A 134 -18.86 -10.44 -8.67
C LYS A 134 -19.14 -10.79 -10.12
N ILE A 135 -18.78 -12.01 -10.51
CA ILE A 135 -19.11 -12.56 -11.82
C ILE A 135 -20.43 -13.32 -11.68
N VAL A 136 -21.42 -12.98 -12.50
CA VAL A 136 -22.73 -13.60 -12.51
C VAL A 136 -22.97 -14.19 -13.88
N ARG A 137 -23.45 -15.43 -13.92
CA ARG A 137 -23.89 -16.07 -15.16
C ARG A 137 -25.30 -15.60 -15.49
N PHE A 138 -25.51 -15.22 -16.75
CA PHE A 138 -26.82 -14.96 -17.35
C PHE A 138 -27.66 -16.24 -17.41
#